data_AF-A0A9D7X277-F1
#
_entry.id   AF-A0A9D7X277-F1
#
_cell.length_a   1.000
_cell.length_b   1.000
_cell.length_c   1.000
_cell.angle_alpha   90.00
_cell.angle_beta   90.00
_cell.angle_gamma   90.00
#
_symmetry.space_group_name_H-M   'P 1'
#
loop_
_entity.id
_entity.type
_entity.pdbx_description
1 polymer ?
#
loop_
_entity_poly.entity_id
_entity_poly.type
_entity_poly.pdbx_seq_one_letter_code
_entity_poly.pdbx_strand_id
1 'polypeptide(L)'
;MVELTFATLSHTVNPTNPKEITITLEYGGEFTATIVWEFADGTSETTAGKTVTHVYADPGNYEVKANITLSAEDKLSCSVSKKKYIDVL
;
A
#
# COMPACT_ATOMS: atom_id res chain seq x y z
N MET A 1 10.08 7.69 -19.87
CA MET A 1 10.00 6.83 -18.68
C MET A 1 9.39 7.68 -17.59
N VAL A 2 8.15 7.41 -17.18
CA VAL A 2 7.53 8.18 -16.08
C VAL A 2 8.24 7.77 -14.80
N GLU A 3 9.03 8.66 -14.22
CA GLU A 3 9.66 8.40 -12.94
C GLU A 3 8.59 8.35 -11.85
N LEU A 4 8.37 7.16 -11.29
CA LEU A 4 7.45 6.92 -10.17
C LEU A 4 8.04 7.39 -8.82
N THR A 5 8.93 8.37 -8.84
CA THR A 5 9.58 8.95 -7.66
C THR A 5 8.58 9.61 -6.71
N PHE A 6 7.35 9.87 -7.15
CA PHE A 6 6.29 10.50 -6.36
C PHE A 6 5.30 9.53 -5.68
N ALA A 7 5.42 8.21 -5.86
CA ALA A 7 4.55 7.26 -5.15
C ALA A 7 4.87 7.25 -3.64
N THR A 8 3.87 7.50 -2.80
CA THR A 8 4.00 7.56 -1.33
C THR A 8 2.95 6.70 -0.63
N LEU A 9 3.30 6.17 0.55
CA LEU A 9 2.38 5.41 1.39
C LEU A 9 1.97 6.26 2.60
N SER A 10 0.67 6.47 2.77
CA SER A 10 0.06 7.02 3.97
C SER A 10 -0.67 5.92 4.75
N HIS A 11 -0.98 6.17 6.02
CA HIS A 11 -1.83 5.27 6.79
C HIS A 11 -2.78 6.09 7.68
N THR A 12 -3.91 5.50 8.02
CA THR A 12 -4.84 5.99 9.03
C THR A 12 -5.19 4.85 9.98
N VAL A 13 -5.31 5.17 11.26
CA VAL A 13 -5.72 4.22 12.31
C VAL A 13 -7.23 4.32 12.46
N ASN A 14 -7.93 3.18 12.52
CA ASN A 14 -9.36 3.20 12.81
C ASN A 14 -9.59 3.74 14.24
N PRO A 15 -10.45 4.76 14.43
CA PRO A 15 -10.63 5.41 15.74
C PRO A 15 -11.34 4.53 16.78
N THR A 16 -12.00 3.46 16.36
CA THR A 16 -12.72 2.50 17.21
C THR A 16 -11.96 1.18 17.39
N ASN A 17 -11.03 0.88 16.49
CA ASN A 17 -10.17 -0.31 16.55
C ASN A 17 -8.73 0.06 16.14
N PRO A 18 -7.86 0.44 17.09
CA PRO A 18 -6.49 0.88 16.78
C PRO A 18 -5.61 -0.15 16.05
N LYS A 19 -6.01 -1.43 16.08
CA LYS A 19 -5.35 -2.51 15.36
C LYS A 19 -5.75 -2.61 13.88
N GLU A 20 -6.82 -1.94 13.49
CA GLU A 20 -7.24 -1.83 12.11
C GLU A 20 -6.59 -0.59 11.47
N ILE A 21 -5.73 -0.84 10.49
CA ILE A 21 -4.96 0.17 9.78
C ILE A 21 -5.41 0.19 8.32
N THR A 22 -5.75 1.37 7.82
CA THR A 22 -5.93 1.59 6.38
C THR A 22 -4.66 2.19 5.81
N ILE A 23 -4.09 1.54 4.79
CA ILE A 23 -2.92 1.99 4.05
C ILE A 23 -3.38 2.53 2.71
N THR A 24 -2.88 3.70 2.32
CA THR A 24 -3.21 4.33 1.03
C THR A 24 -1.95 4.62 0.24
N LEU A 25 -1.97 4.22 -1.03
CA LEU A 25 -1.00 4.59 -2.05
C LEU A 25 -1.42 5.90 -2.72
N GLU A 26 -0.57 6.91 -2.63
CA GLU A 26 -0.71 8.17 -3.35
C GLU A 26 0.28 8.23 -4.50
N TYR A 27 -0.23 8.45 -5.71
CA TYR A 27 0.56 8.72 -6.93
C TYR A 27 -0.19 9.67 -7.85
N GLY A 28 0.55 10.42 -8.67
CA GLY A 28 0.00 11.31 -9.70
C GLY A 28 -0.10 10.65 -11.09
N GLY A 29 -0.95 11.23 -11.94
CA GLY A 29 -1.19 10.77 -13.31
C GLY A 29 -2.36 9.80 -13.46
N GLU A 30 -2.75 9.55 -14.70
CA GLU A 30 -3.84 8.64 -15.06
C GLU A 30 -3.29 7.23 -15.30
N PHE A 31 -3.27 6.44 -14.23
CA PHE A 31 -2.86 5.04 -14.26
C PHE A 31 -3.85 4.18 -13.47
N THR A 32 -4.02 2.95 -13.91
CA THR A 32 -4.65 1.89 -13.10
C THR A 32 -3.58 1.23 -12.24
N ALA A 33 -3.87 1.03 -10.95
CA ALA A 33 -2.96 0.39 -10.02
C ALA A 33 -3.45 -1.01 -9.62
N THR A 34 -2.55 -1.98 -9.75
CA THR A 34 -2.65 -3.28 -9.08
C THR A 34 -1.56 -3.34 -8.03
N ILE A 35 -1.92 -3.60 -6.78
CA ILE A 35 -0.97 -3.57 -5.66
C ILE A 35 -1.04 -4.90 -4.93
N VAL A 36 0.14 -5.49 -4.70
CA VAL A 36 0.32 -6.59 -3.74
C VAL A 36 0.88 -6.00 -2.46
N TRP A 37 0.10 -6.08 -1.39
CA TRP A 37 0.46 -5.66 -0.04
C TRP A 37 0.99 -6.87 0.72
N GLU A 38 2.20 -6.76 1.25
CA GLU A 38 2.82 -7.77 2.10
C GLU A 38 3.00 -7.18 3.49
N PHE A 39 2.39 -7.82 4.47
CA PHE A 39 2.42 -7.39 5.87
C PHE A 39 3.44 -8.25 6.63
N ALA A 40 4.21 -7.63 7.53
CA ALA A 40 5.22 -8.32 8.32
C ALA A 40 4.67 -9.35 9.33
N ASP A 41 3.34 -9.46 9.44
CA ASP A 41 2.66 -10.52 10.20
C ASP A 41 2.51 -11.83 9.42
N GLY A 42 2.96 -11.87 8.16
CA GLY A 42 2.91 -13.03 7.27
C GLY A 42 1.69 -13.09 6.36
N THR A 43 0.80 -12.09 6.43
CA THR A 43 -0.35 -11.99 5.52
C THR A 43 -0.04 -11.17 4.27
N SER A 44 -0.84 -11.37 3.23
CA SER A 44 -0.76 -10.57 2.00
C SER A 44 -2.11 -10.38 1.36
N GLU A 45 -2.30 -9.25 0.69
CA GLU A 45 -3.55 -8.88 0.03
C GLU A 45 -3.27 -8.25 -1.34
N THR A 46 -4.15 -8.47 -2.31
CA THR A 46 -4.03 -7.87 -3.65
C THR A 46 -5.25 -7.01 -3.94
N THR A 47 -5.01 -5.75 -4.32
CA THR A 47 -6.08 -4.79 -4.61
C THR A 47 -5.94 -4.19 -6.01
N ALA A 48 -7.05 -4.08 -6.72
CA ALA A 48 -7.20 -3.21 -7.88
C ALA A 48 -7.66 -1.83 -7.37
N GLY A 49 -6.73 -1.05 -6.84
CA GLY A 49 -7.04 0.19 -6.14
C GLY A 49 -5.94 0.62 -5.19
N LYS A 50 -6.02 1.87 -4.74
CA LYS A 50 -4.99 2.56 -3.96
C LYS A 50 -4.99 2.20 -2.46
N THR A 51 -6.04 1.58 -1.96
CA THR A 51 -6.27 1.41 -0.52
C THR A 51 -6.41 -0.06 -0.13
N VAL A 52 -5.89 -0.40 1.05
CA VAL A 52 -6.13 -1.68 1.72
C VAL A 52 -6.37 -1.42 3.21
N THR A 53 -7.24 -2.22 3.83
CA THR A 53 -7.46 -2.19 5.28
C THR A 53 -7.05 -3.53 5.86
N HIS A 54 -6.22 -3.50 6.88
CA HIS A 54 -5.66 -4.70 7.50
C HIS A 54 -5.80 -4.62 9.03
N VAL A 55 -6.12 -5.75 9.66
CA VAL A 55 -6.31 -5.85 11.13
C VAL A 55 -5.21 -6.71 11.72
N TYR A 56 -4.33 -6.11 12.51
CA TYR A 56 -3.25 -6.81 13.20
C TYR A 56 -3.76 -7.52 14.47
N ALA A 57 -3.21 -8.70 14.76
CA ALA A 57 -3.57 -9.45 15.97
C ALA A 57 -3.01 -8.79 17.24
N ASP A 58 -1.75 -8.36 17.19
CA ASP A 58 -0.98 -7.87 18.33
C ASP A 58 -0.44 -6.45 18.08
N PRO A 59 -0.22 -5.65 19.14
CA PRO A 59 0.51 -4.39 19.04
C PRO A 59 1.97 -4.62 18.64
N GLY A 60 2.55 -3.68 17.89
CA GLY A 60 3.94 -3.76 17.45
C GLY A 60 4.25 -2.85 16.25
N ASN A 61 5.52 -2.84 15.85
CA ASN A 61 5.96 -2.12 14.67
C ASN A 61 6.01 -3.06 13.46
N TYR A 62 5.15 -2.82 12.48
CA TYR A 62 5.01 -3.66 11.30
C TYR A 62 5.56 -2.97 10.06
N GLU A 63 6.39 -3.68 9.29
CA GLU A 63 6.73 -3.28 7.92
C GLU A 63 5.60 -3.69 6.98
N VAL A 64 5.09 -2.73 6.20
CA VAL A 64 4.18 -2.97 5.08
C VAL A 64 4.96 -2.72 3.80
N LYS A 65 5.04 -3.73 2.94
CA LYS A 65 5.59 -3.59 1.58
C LYS A 65 4.44 -3.55 0.57
N ALA A 66 4.54 -2.64 -0.40
CA ALA A 66 3.59 -2.50 -1.49
C ALA A 66 4.34 -2.68 -2.80
N ASN A 67 4.06 -3.77 -3.50
CA ASN A 67 4.53 -4.02 -4.87
C ASN A 67 3.46 -3.53 -5.82
N ILE A 68 3.73 -2.40 -6.46
CA ILE A 68 2.75 -1.61 -7.20
C ILE A 68 3.03 -1.79 -8.68
N THR A 69 2.03 -2.20 -9.44
CA THR A 69 2.05 -2.20 -10.89
C THR A 69 1.07 -1.15 -11.38
N LEU A 70 1.59 -0.14 -12.08
CA LEU A 70 0.80 0.88 -12.74
C LEU A 70 0.71 0.56 -14.23
N SER A 71 -0.48 0.72 -14.81
CA SER A 71 -0.72 0.58 -16.24
C SER A 71 -1.47 1.78 -16.81
N ALA A 72 -1.06 2.23 -17.99
CA ALA A 72 -1.79 3.21 -18.82
C ALA A 72 -2.37 2.52 -20.07
N GLU A 73 -3.34 3.17 -20.72
CA GLU A 73 -4.02 2.65 -21.92
C GLU A 73 -3.04 2.31 -23.06
N ASP A 74 -1.95 3.06 -23.19
CA ASP A 74 -0.90 2.88 -24.21
C ASP A 74 0.07 1.70 -23.93
N LYS A 75 -0.35 0.70 -23.14
CA LYS A 75 0.46 -0.47 -22.71
C LYS A 75 1.76 -0.14 -21.96
N LEU A 76 1.93 1.10 -21.51
CA LEU A 76 2.98 1.43 -20.57
C LEU A 76 2.63 0.80 -19.23
N SER A 77 3.43 -0.17 -18.81
CA SER A 77 3.41 -0.68 -17.45
C SER A 77 4.72 -0.34 -16.75
N CYS A 78 4.61 -0.01 -15.48
CA CYS A 78 5.76 0.20 -14.61
C CYS A 78 5.46 -0.40 -13.25
N SER A 79 6.48 -1.04 -12.68
CA SER A 79 6.40 -1.62 -11.35
C SER A 79 7.32 -0.88 -10.40
N VAL A 80 6.84 -0.59 -9.19
CA VAL A 80 7.60 0.05 -8.12
C VAL A 80 7.30 -0.63 -6.80
N SER A 81 8.31 -0.81 -5.96
CA SER A 81 8.14 -1.29 -4.59
C SER A 81 8.31 -0.13 -3.61
N LYS A 82 7.36 -0.01 -2.69
CA LYS A 82 7.41 0.97 -1.58
C LYS A 82 7.27 0.23 -0.25
N LYS A 83 7.78 0.83 0.81
CA LYS A 83 7.65 0.28 2.16
C LYS A 83 7.40 1.36 3.19
N LYS A 84 6.69 1.00 4.25
CA LYS A 84 6.39 1.87 5.39
C LYS A 84 6.37 1.06 6.67
N TYR A 85 6.91 1.63 7.74
CA TYR A 85 6.76 1.12 9.10
C TYR A 85 5.55 1.76 9.78
N ILE A 86 4.74 0.96 10.45
CA ILE A 86 3.52 1.40 11.14
C ILE A 86 3.59 0.88 12.57
N ASP A 87 3.46 1.80 13.52
CA ASP A 87 3.30 1.46 14.93
C ASP A 87 1.82 1.18 15.19
N VAL A 88 1.52 -0.06 15.60
CA VAL A 88 0.18 -0.55 15.91
C VAL A 88 0.06 -0.66 17.43
N LEU A 89 -0.99 -0.03 17.98
CA LEU A 89 -1.20 0.13 19.42
C LEU A 89 -2.19 -0.90 20.00
#